data_AF-A0A5C6LJ68-F1
#
_entry.id   AF-A0A5C6LJ68-F1
#
_cell.length_a   1.000
_cell.length_b   1.000
_cell.length_c   1.000
_cell.angle_alpha   90.00
_cell.angle_beta   90.00
_cell.angle_gamma   90.00
#
_symmetry.space_group_name_H-M   'P 1'
#
loop_
_entity.id
_entity.type
_entity.pdbx_description
1 polymer ?
#
loop_
_entity_poly.entity_id
_entity_poly.type
_entity_poly.pdbx_seq_one_letter_code
_entity_poly.pdbx_strand_id
1 'polypeptide(L)'
;MAQHQQYRPCPGTDVPRQAYGADKIWIVNVGDLKPMEFPISFFWTMHGIQKLWNEDNLRDYYTQWAAEHLATRRQRDREILRLYGQYAARRKPELLDANTYSLDAYNEAARVLHEWEALLAATEKVYATMPPAYKCLLRIAATSCKSIHHHSSAVLCCGDEQKAGSCKRLRRQRLG
;
A
#
# COMPACT_ATOMS: atom_id res chain seq x y z
N MET A 1 11.25 33.12 0.34
CA MET A 1 9.98 32.63 -0.23
C MET A 1 10.31 31.69 -1.37
N ALA A 2 10.39 30.39 -1.10
CA ALA A 2 10.73 29.39 -2.11
C ALA A 2 9.53 29.19 -3.03
N GLN A 3 9.70 29.56 -4.29
CA GLN A 3 8.70 29.33 -5.32
C GLN A 3 8.55 27.83 -5.51
N HIS A 4 7.34 27.32 -5.26
CA HIS A 4 6.95 25.96 -5.61
C HIS A 4 7.10 25.80 -7.12
N GLN A 5 8.15 25.10 -7.54
CA GLN A 5 8.34 24.73 -8.94
C GLN A 5 7.26 23.73 -9.31
N GLN A 6 6.26 24.22 -10.05
CA GLN A 6 5.19 23.43 -10.65
C GLN A 6 5.83 22.29 -11.45
N TYR A 7 5.54 21.06 -11.05
CA TYR A 7 5.87 19.86 -11.82
C TYR A 7 5.30 20.03 -13.24
N ARG A 8 6.18 20.08 -14.25
CA ARG A 8 5.78 20.02 -15.66
C ARG A 8 5.96 18.58 -16.14
N PRO A 9 4.87 17.83 -16.36
CA PRO A 9 5.00 16.49 -16.91
C PRO A 9 5.58 16.52 -18.32
N CYS A 10 6.20 15.41 -18.73
CA CYS A 10 6.83 15.27 -20.04
C CYS A 10 5.75 15.18 -21.12
N PRO A 11 5.91 15.85 -22.29
CA PRO A 11 4.94 15.75 -23.36
C PRO A 11 4.78 14.28 -23.81
N GLY A 12 3.60 13.70 -23.60
CA GLY A 12 3.26 12.34 -24.03
C GLY A 12 3.21 11.26 -22.94
N THR A 13 3.54 11.54 -21.68
CA THR A 13 3.45 10.52 -20.61
C THR A 13 2.11 10.47 -19.88
N ASP A 14 1.24 11.44 -20.14
CA ASP A 14 0.03 11.69 -19.35
C ASP A 14 -1.23 11.25 -20.12
N VAL A 15 -1.04 10.62 -21.27
CA VAL A 15 -2.10 10.13 -22.14
C VAL A 15 -2.34 8.65 -21.84
N PRO A 16 -3.57 8.25 -21.45
CA PRO A 16 -3.90 6.86 -21.19
C PRO A 16 -3.49 5.96 -22.35
N ARG A 17 -3.09 4.71 -22.07
CA ARG A 17 -2.63 3.73 -23.07
C ARG A 17 -3.58 3.58 -24.28
N GLN A 18 -4.86 3.85 -24.06
CA GLN A 18 -5.94 3.86 -25.06
C GLN A 18 -5.76 4.97 -26.10
N ALA A 19 -5.22 6.14 -25.73
CA ALA A 19 -4.90 7.23 -26.64
C ALA A 19 -3.86 6.84 -27.70
N TYR A 20 -3.10 5.77 -27.45
CA TYR A 20 -2.16 5.17 -28.38
C TYR A 20 -2.76 4.02 -29.22
N GLY A 21 -4.09 3.80 -29.18
CA GLY A 21 -4.77 2.77 -29.96
C GLY A 21 -4.68 1.35 -29.38
N ALA A 22 -4.37 1.21 -28.09
CA ALA A 22 -4.34 -0.06 -27.37
C ALA A 22 -5.68 -0.37 -26.67
N ASP A 23 -6.75 -0.54 -27.44
CA ASP A 23 -8.14 -0.70 -26.97
C ASP A 23 -8.75 -2.09 -27.24
N LYS A 24 -8.05 -2.96 -27.98
CA LYS A 24 -8.62 -4.24 -28.47
C LYS A 24 -8.62 -5.38 -27.46
N ILE A 25 -7.55 -5.55 -26.69
CA ILE A 25 -7.38 -6.69 -25.77
C ILE A 25 -6.71 -6.22 -24.49
N TRP A 26 -7.34 -6.52 -23.36
CA TRP A 26 -6.92 -6.11 -22.02
C TRP A 26 -6.79 -7.35 -21.14
N ILE A 27 -5.55 -7.74 -20.84
CA ILE A 27 -5.25 -8.90 -20.00
C ILE A 27 -4.38 -8.43 -18.84
N VAL A 28 -4.78 -8.79 -17.62
CA VAL A 28 -4.02 -8.53 -16.39
C VAL A 28 -3.73 -9.85 -15.70
N ASN A 29 -2.47 -10.05 -15.31
CA ASN A 29 -2.09 -11.18 -14.46
C ASN A 29 -2.32 -10.77 -13.00
N VAL A 30 -3.14 -11.54 -12.30
CA VAL A 30 -3.53 -11.28 -10.91
C VAL A 30 -2.95 -12.31 -9.93
N GLY A 31 -2.21 -13.30 -10.40
CA GLY A 31 -1.66 -14.36 -9.57
C GLY A 31 -2.75 -15.14 -8.82
N ASP A 32 -2.57 -15.33 -7.50
CA ASP A 32 -3.65 -15.78 -6.63
C ASP A 32 -4.72 -14.67 -6.56
N LEU A 33 -5.94 -15.00 -6.98
CA LEU A 33 -7.05 -14.05 -7.16
C LEU A 33 -7.31 -13.19 -5.90
N LYS A 34 -6.97 -13.73 -4.72
CA LYS A 34 -7.02 -13.01 -3.44
C LYS A 34 -5.62 -12.49 -3.09
N PRO A 35 -5.46 -11.26 -2.59
CA PRO A 35 -6.45 -10.25 -2.21
C PRO A 35 -6.63 -9.16 -3.29
N MET A 36 -6.85 -9.55 -4.55
CA MET A 36 -6.84 -8.65 -5.71
C MET A 36 -8.23 -8.16 -6.10
N GLU A 37 -9.24 -8.29 -5.25
CA GLU A 37 -10.63 -7.95 -5.56
C GLU A 37 -10.82 -6.47 -5.95
N PHE A 38 -10.19 -5.56 -5.19
CA PHE A 38 -10.21 -4.12 -5.49
C PHE A 38 -9.51 -3.78 -6.83
N PRO A 39 -8.23 -4.14 -7.05
CA PRO A 39 -7.54 -3.78 -8.30
C PRO A 39 -8.17 -4.44 -9.54
N ILE A 40 -8.76 -5.63 -9.42
CA ILE A 40 -9.49 -6.28 -10.53
C ILE A 40 -10.75 -5.49 -10.90
N SER A 41 -11.55 -5.10 -9.91
CA SER A 41 -12.75 -4.30 -10.13
C SER A 41 -12.40 -2.95 -10.76
N PHE A 42 -11.30 -2.33 -10.30
CA PHE A 42 -10.80 -1.08 -10.86
C PHE A 42 -10.36 -1.25 -12.32
N PHE A 43 -9.59 -2.30 -12.63
CA PHE A 43 -9.14 -2.60 -13.98
C PHE A 43 -10.30 -2.76 -14.97
N TRP A 44 -11.36 -3.47 -14.56
CA TRP A 44 -12.54 -3.66 -15.39
C TRP A 44 -13.34 -2.38 -15.59
N THR A 45 -13.52 -1.60 -14.53
CA THR A 45 -14.21 -0.30 -14.58
C THR A 45 -13.50 0.67 -15.54
N MET A 46 -12.17 0.70 -15.48
CA MET A 46 -11.33 1.50 -16.37
C MET A 46 -11.40 1.05 -17.84
N HIS A 47 -11.72 -0.23 -18.11
CA HIS A 47 -11.90 -0.72 -19.47
C HIS A 47 -13.24 -0.31 -20.07
N GLY A 48 -14.33 -0.47 -19.30
CA GLY A 48 -15.72 -0.32 -19.80
C GLY A 48 -16.27 1.11 -19.82
N ILE A 49 -15.83 2.01 -18.94
CA ILE A 49 -16.39 3.36 -18.80
C ILE A 49 -15.27 4.42 -18.66
N GLN A 50 -14.46 4.53 -19.70
CA GLN A 50 -13.23 5.35 -19.75
C GLN A 50 -13.44 6.84 -19.50
N LYS A 51 -14.66 7.36 -19.62
CA LYS A 51 -14.99 8.77 -19.34
C LYS A 51 -15.42 9.04 -17.91
N LEU A 52 -15.68 8.02 -17.08
CA LEU A 52 -16.13 8.23 -15.71
C LEU A 52 -14.96 8.48 -14.75
N TRP A 53 -13.77 7.94 -15.02
CA TRP A 53 -12.63 8.00 -14.11
C TRP A 53 -11.39 8.63 -14.76
N ASN A 54 -10.82 9.62 -14.10
CA ASN A 54 -9.61 10.36 -14.47
C ASN A 54 -8.72 10.55 -13.22
N GLU A 55 -7.52 11.10 -13.39
CA GLU A 55 -6.54 11.28 -12.31
C GLU A 55 -7.09 12.05 -11.11
N ASP A 56 -7.98 13.00 -11.34
CA ASP A 56 -8.56 13.86 -10.31
C ASP A 56 -9.62 13.14 -9.45
N ASN A 57 -10.33 12.15 -10.00
CA ASN A 57 -11.46 11.50 -9.33
C ASN A 57 -11.19 10.04 -8.90
N LEU A 58 -9.96 9.53 -9.06
CA LEU A 58 -9.57 8.18 -8.62
C LEU A 58 -9.87 7.91 -7.13
N ARG A 59 -9.84 8.96 -6.29
CA ARG A 59 -10.16 8.83 -4.86
C ARG A 59 -11.64 8.51 -4.63
N ASP A 60 -12.51 8.95 -5.51
CA ASP A 60 -13.96 8.70 -5.39
C ASP A 60 -14.28 7.24 -5.70
N TYR A 61 -13.45 6.56 -6.48
CA TYR A 61 -13.62 5.12 -6.75
C TYR A 61 -13.52 4.28 -5.47
N TYR A 62 -12.58 4.59 -4.57
CA TYR A 62 -12.51 3.93 -3.25
C TYR A 62 -13.80 4.12 -2.44
N THR A 63 -14.43 5.28 -2.59
CA THR A 63 -15.70 5.58 -1.92
C THR A 63 -16.84 4.75 -2.48
N GLN A 64 -16.94 4.68 -3.80
CA GLN A 64 -17.97 3.91 -4.48
C GLN A 64 -17.82 2.41 -4.19
N TRP A 65 -16.62 1.88 -4.38
CA TRP A 65 -16.33 0.47 -4.16
C TRP A 65 -16.61 0.04 -2.71
N ALA A 66 -16.22 0.86 -1.73
CA ALA A 66 -16.52 0.59 -0.32
C ALA A 66 -18.03 0.60 -0.04
N ALA A 67 -18.79 1.50 -0.67
CA ALA A 67 -20.24 1.55 -0.51
C ALA A 67 -20.93 0.30 -1.08
N GLU A 68 -20.44 -0.21 -2.21
CA GLU A 68 -20.99 -1.39 -2.89
C GLU A 68 -20.65 -2.70 -2.16
N HIS A 69 -19.41 -2.84 -1.66
CA HIS A 69 -18.91 -4.11 -1.13
C HIS A 69 -18.89 -4.25 0.39
N LEU A 70 -18.84 -3.15 1.14
CA LEU A 70 -18.84 -3.18 2.61
C LEU A 70 -20.19 -2.75 3.19
N ALA A 71 -21.15 -2.36 2.34
CA ALA A 71 -22.46 -1.81 2.70
C ALA A 71 -22.41 -0.66 3.72
N THR A 72 -21.25 -0.04 3.93
CA THR A 72 -21.09 1.13 4.77
C THR A 72 -20.38 2.23 3.99
N ARG A 73 -20.84 3.48 4.16
CA ARG A 73 -20.20 4.65 3.56
C ARG A 73 -19.14 5.29 4.47
N ARG A 74 -18.68 4.55 5.49
CA ARG A 74 -17.78 5.08 6.51
C ARG A 74 -16.47 5.53 5.86
N GLN A 75 -16.05 6.74 6.19
CA GLN A 75 -14.80 7.31 5.68
C GLN A 75 -13.56 6.49 6.09
N ARG A 76 -13.62 5.77 7.22
CA ARG A 76 -12.50 4.94 7.70
C ARG A 76 -12.26 3.73 6.81
N ASP A 77 -13.31 3.11 6.29
CA ASP A 77 -13.20 1.85 5.52
C ASP A 77 -12.49 2.10 4.18
N ARG A 78 -12.84 3.21 3.49
CA ARG A 78 -12.15 3.64 2.26
C ARG A 78 -10.69 4.02 2.51
N GLU A 79 -10.41 4.65 3.65
CA GLU A 79 -9.06 5.09 3.98
C GLU A 79 -8.15 3.90 4.28
N ILE A 80 -8.67 2.87 4.95
CA ILE A 80 -7.95 1.61 5.16
C ILE A 80 -7.58 0.96 3.83
N LEU A 81 -8.53 0.84 2.89
CA LEU A 81 -8.26 0.26 1.56
C LEU A 81 -7.22 1.07 0.78
N ARG A 82 -7.32 2.39 0.84
CA ARG A 82 -6.38 3.31 0.17
C ARG A 82 -4.97 3.19 0.76
N LEU A 83 -4.84 3.28 2.07
CA LEU A 83 -3.56 3.19 2.77
C LEU A 83 -2.92 1.81 2.60
N TYR A 84 -3.72 0.74 2.67
CA TYR A 84 -3.23 -0.60 2.40
C TYR A 84 -2.63 -0.72 0.99
N GLY A 85 -3.36 -0.28 -0.05
CA GLY A 85 -2.85 -0.30 -1.42
C GLY A 85 -1.59 0.56 -1.59
N GLN A 86 -1.57 1.74 -0.98
CA GLN A 86 -0.42 2.63 -1.00
C GLN A 86 0.81 1.98 -0.33
N TYR A 87 0.63 1.34 0.83
CA TYR A 87 1.74 0.78 1.59
C TYR A 87 2.26 -0.50 0.96
N ALA A 88 1.37 -1.38 0.48
CA ALA A 88 1.73 -2.58 -0.26
C ALA A 88 2.46 -2.26 -1.58
N ALA A 89 2.18 -1.11 -2.19
CA ALA A 89 2.87 -0.66 -3.40
C ALA A 89 4.28 -0.11 -3.16
N ARG A 90 4.65 0.30 -1.93
CA ARG A 90 5.98 0.87 -1.62
C ARG A 90 7.10 -0.11 -1.97
N ARG A 91 6.96 -1.33 -1.48
CA ARG A 91 7.89 -2.42 -1.75
C ARG A 91 7.14 -3.73 -1.60
N LYS A 92 7.31 -4.63 -2.57
CA LYS A 92 6.78 -5.98 -2.48
C LYS A 92 7.38 -6.66 -1.24
N PRO A 93 6.60 -7.42 -0.44
CA PRO A 93 7.10 -8.08 0.76
C PRO A 93 8.34 -8.93 0.49
N GLU A 94 8.40 -9.60 -0.66
CA GLU A 94 9.51 -10.46 -1.09
C GLU A 94 10.81 -9.69 -1.37
N LEU A 95 10.74 -8.36 -1.48
CA LEU A 95 11.87 -7.46 -1.76
C LEU A 95 12.23 -6.57 -0.56
N LEU A 96 11.70 -6.87 0.62
CA LEU A 96 12.07 -6.19 1.86
C LEU A 96 13.35 -6.82 2.42
N ASP A 97 14.34 -5.98 2.67
CA ASP A 97 15.58 -6.34 3.34
C ASP A 97 15.87 -5.35 4.48
N ALA A 98 16.87 -5.70 5.30
CA ALA A 98 17.26 -4.94 6.48
C ALA A 98 17.80 -3.52 6.17
N ASN A 99 18.10 -3.24 4.90
CA ASN A 99 18.61 -1.96 4.42
C ASN A 99 17.57 -1.18 3.61
N THR A 100 16.36 -1.72 3.38
CA THR A 100 15.32 -1.06 2.58
C THR A 100 14.89 0.27 3.17
N TYR A 101 14.75 0.35 4.50
CA TYR A 101 14.41 1.58 5.20
C TYR A 101 15.58 2.02 6.07
N SER A 102 15.83 3.33 6.12
CA SER A 102 16.90 3.86 6.94
C SER A 102 16.54 3.80 8.43
N LEU A 103 17.42 3.15 9.21
CA LEU A 103 17.33 3.14 10.69
C LEU A 103 17.89 4.43 11.31
N ASP A 104 18.85 5.08 10.63
CA ASP A 104 19.60 6.22 11.19
C ASP A 104 19.07 7.57 10.69
N ALA A 105 18.53 7.60 9.47
CA ALA A 105 18.07 8.83 8.83
C ALA A 105 16.56 8.97 8.93
N TYR A 106 16.09 10.18 9.29
CA TYR A 106 14.69 10.60 9.22
C TYR A 106 13.68 9.74 10.01
N ASN A 107 14.16 8.87 10.90
CA ASN A 107 13.33 7.92 11.65
C ASN A 107 12.41 7.08 10.73
N GLU A 108 12.90 6.74 9.53
CA GLU A 108 12.08 6.19 8.45
C GLU A 108 11.52 4.83 8.82
N ALA A 109 12.37 3.91 9.29
CA ALA A 109 11.98 2.57 9.67
C ALA A 109 10.89 2.56 10.77
N ALA A 110 11.07 3.32 11.84
CA ALA A 110 10.11 3.40 12.93
C ALA A 110 8.78 4.04 12.49
N ARG A 111 8.84 5.07 11.61
CA ARG A 111 7.63 5.70 11.06
C ARG A 111 6.84 4.70 10.22
N VAL A 112 7.50 3.94 9.35
CA VAL A 112 6.84 2.93 8.50
C VAL A 112 6.20 1.83 9.36
N LEU A 113 6.87 1.36 10.42
CA LEU A 113 6.29 0.39 11.35
C LEU A 113 5.06 0.93 12.05
N HIS A 114 5.13 2.14 12.59
CA HIS A 114 4.00 2.78 13.27
C HIS A 114 2.81 3.01 12.32
N GLU A 115 3.06 3.34 11.05
CA GLU A 115 2.01 3.46 10.03
C GLU A 115 1.27 2.13 9.80
N TRP A 116 2.00 1.02 9.74
CA TRP A 116 1.41 -0.32 9.61
C TRP A 116 0.64 -0.74 10.86
N GLU A 117 1.15 -0.44 12.06
CA GLU A 117 0.46 -0.72 13.32
C GLU A 117 -0.84 0.06 13.46
N ALA A 118 -0.81 1.35 13.14
CA ALA A 118 -2.00 2.20 13.15
C ALA A 118 -3.05 1.69 12.15
N LEU A 119 -2.62 1.25 10.96
CA LEU A 119 -3.51 0.67 9.95
C LEU A 119 -4.13 -0.65 10.41
N LEU A 120 -3.34 -1.54 11.01
CA LEU A 120 -3.82 -2.81 11.56
C LEU A 120 -4.87 -2.56 12.65
N ALA A 121 -4.57 -1.69 13.63
CA ALA A 121 -5.48 -1.36 14.71
C ALA A 121 -6.78 -0.72 14.20
N ALA A 122 -6.71 0.15 13.19
CA ALA A 122 -7.91 0.72 12.56
C ALA A 122 -8.75 -0.36 11.87
N THR A 123 -8.09 -1.30 11.17
CA THR A 123 -8.76 -2.40 10.46
C THR A 123 -9.46 -3.36 11.44
N GLU A 124 -8.81 -3.73 12.54
CA GLU A 124 -9.40 -4.61 13.56
C GLU A 124 -10.62 -3.98 14.24
N LYS A 125 -10.58 -2.67 14.52
CA LYS A 125 -11.74 -1.93 15.05
C LYS A 125 -12.92 -1.99 14.09
N VAL A 126 -12.67 -1.77 12.79
CA VAL A 126 -13.71 -1.84 11.76
C VAL A 126 -14.25 -3.27 11.65
N TYR A 127 -13.38 -4.27 11.65
CA TYR A 127 -13.72 -5.69 11.58
C TYR A 127 -14.67 -6.13 12.71
N ALA A 128 -14.41 -5.68 13.94
CA ALA A 128 -15.22 -6.01 15.10
C ALA A 128 -16.67 -5.52 14.98
N THR A 129 -16.88 -4.36 14.34
CA THR A 129 -18.20 -3.71 14.20
C THR A 129 -19.02 -4.20 13.00
N MET A 130 -18.45 -5.03 12.13
CA MET A 130 -19.02 -5.34 10.82
C MET A 130 -19.96 -6.57 10.86
N PRO A 131 -21.05 -6.61 10.08
CA PRO A 131 -21.90 -7.79 9.95
C PRO A 131 -21.15 -8.99 9.34
N PRO A 132 -21.50 -10.24 9.69
CA PRO A 132 -20.80 -11.45 9.22
C PRO A 132 -20.65 -11.55 7.70
N ALA A 133 -21.64 -11.08 6.94
CA ALA A 133 -21.63 -11.10 5.48
C ALA A 133 -20.45 -10.34 4.86
N TYR A 134 -19.98 -9.26 5.49
CA TYR A 134 -18.91 -8.40 4.98
C TYR A 134 -17.55 -8.67 5.63
N LYS A 135 -17.52 -9.47 6.70
CA LYS A 135 -16.27 -9.82 7.41
C LYS A 135 -15.28 -10.58 6.53
N CYS A 136 -15.73 -11.36 5.56
CA CYS A 136 -14.83 -12.19 4.75
C CYS A 136 -13.78 -11.37 3.99
N LEU A 137 -14.22 -10.27 3.36
CA LEU A 137 -13.35 -9.40 2.58
C LEU A 137 -12.36 -8.65 3.46
N LEU A 138 -12.85 -8.05 4.56
CA LEU A 138 -12.00 -7.30 5.48
C LEU A 138 -11.02 -8.22 6.25
N ARG A 139 -11.38 -9.50 6.47
CA ARG A 139 -10.51 -10.50 7.10
C ARG A 139 -9.27 -10.78 6.26
N ILE A 140 -9.41 -10.86 4.93
CA ILE A 140 -8.28 -11.07 4.04
C ILE A 140 -7.34 -9.86 4.14
N ALA A 141 -7.87 -8.64 4.02
CA ALA A 141 -7.09 -7.41 4.16
C ALA A 141 -6.39 -7.32 5.53
N ALA A 142 -7.08 -7.64 6.63
CA ALA A 142 -6.52 -7.65 7.98
C ALA A 142 -5.37 -8.67 8.13
N THR A 143 -5.54 -9.86 7.55
CA THR A 143 -4.52 -10.92 7.59
C THR A 143 -3.29 -10.50 6.79
N SER A 144 -3.48 -9.89 5.62
CA SER A 144 -2.39 -9.33 4.81
C SER A 144 -1.66 -8.20 5.53
N CYS A 145 -2.38 -7.24 6.14
CA CYS A 145 -1.78 -6.18 6.95
C CYS A 145 -0.92 -6.75 8.08
N LYS A 146 -1.44 -7.75 8.81
CA LYS A 146 -0.71 -8.38 9.92
C LYS A 146 0.53 -9.14 9.44
N SER A 147 0.43 -9.85 8.32
CA SER A 147 1.56 -10.55 7.70
C SER A 147 2.67 -9.58 7.29
N ILE A 148 2.31 -8.49 6.61
CA ILE A 148 3.26 -7.49 6.12
C ILE A 148 3.88 -6.71 7.28
N HIS A 149 3.09 -6.35 8.31
CA HIS A 149 3.62 -5.74 9.53
C HIS A 149 4.64 -6.65 10.22
N HIS A 150 4.29 -7.93 10.43
CA HIS A 150 5.18 -8.89 11.07
C HIS A 150 6.47 -9.10 10.26
N HIS A 151 6.36 -9.23 8.93
CA HIS A 151 7.53 -9.38 8.06
C HIS A 151 8.41 -8.12 8.10
N SER A 152 7.83 -6.94 7.97
CA SER A 152 8.55 -5.66 8.02
C SER A 152 9.24 -5.46 9.38
N SER A 153 8.55 -5.81 10.47
CA SER A 153 9.09 -5.72 11.83
C SER A 153 10.26 -6.69 12.05
N ALA A 154 10.13 -7.94 11.60
CA ALA A 154 11.21 -8.91 11.68
C ALA A 154 12.46 -8.46 10.90
N VAL A 155 12.27 -7.97 9.67
CA VAL A 155 13.36 -7.50 8.81
C VAL A 155 14.08 -6.29 9.42
N LEU A 156 13.33 -5.32 9.97
CA LEU A 156 13.91 -4.14 10.61
C LEU A 156 14.62 -4.48 11.92
N CYS A 157 14.06 -5.38 12.73
CA CYS A 157 14.70 -5.87 13.95
C CYS A 157 16.03 -6.57 13.64
N CYS A 158 16.07 -7.41 12.60
CA CYS A 158 17.32 -8.00 12.13
C CYS A 158 18.35 -6.94 11.67
N GLY A 159 17.90 -5.84 11.05
CA GLY A 159 18.78 -4.73 10.68
C GLY A 159 19.41 -4.03 11.89
N ASP A 160 18.61 -3.76 12.92
CA ASP A 160 19.08 -3.18 14.17
C ASP A 160 20.09 -4.09 14.88
N GLU A 161 19.83 -5.40 14.93
CA GLU A 161 20.76 -6.39 15.51
C GLU A 161 22.07 -6.47 14.72
N GLN A 162 22.01 -6.49 13.39
CA GLN A 162 23.19 -6.51 12.52
C GLN A 162 24.04 -5.25 12.71
N LYS A 163 23.40 -4.07 12.80
CA LYS A 163 24.10 -2.80 13.07
C LYS A 163 24.69 -2.76 14.47
N ALA A 164 23.94 -3.17 15.50
CA ALA A 164 24.43 -3.23 16.87
C ALA A 164 25.62 -4.20 17.00
N GLY A 165 25.56 -5.35 16.32
CA GLY A 165 26.65 -6.32 16.23
C GLY A 165 27.88 -5.78 15.51
N SER A 166 27.70 -5.09 14.38
CA SER A 166 28.77 -4.43 13.62
C SER A 166 29.44 -3.32 14.43
N CYS A 167 28.67 -2.48 15.13
CA CYS A 167 29.17 -1.43 16.01
C CYS A 167 29.97 -1.99 17.18
N LYS A 168 29.49 -3.07 17.83
CA LYS A 168 30.25 -3.79 18.87
C LYS A 168 31.56 -4.38 18.33
N ARG A 169 31.56 -4.92 17.10
CA ARG A 169 32.75 -5.49 16.45
C ARG A 169 33.78 -4.41 16.10
N LEU A 170 33.36 -3.29 15.52
CA LEU A 170 34.20 -2.13 15.21
C LEU A 170 34.80 -1.49 16.47
N ARG A 171 34.03 -1.44 17.56
CA ARG A 171 34.50 -0.90 18.85
C ARG A 171 35.53 -1.81 19.51
N ARG A 172 35.40 -3.14 19.39
CA ARG A 172 36.43 -4.11 19.81
C ARG A 172 37.72 -4.01 18.98
N GLN A 173 37.61 -3.80 17.67
CA GLN A 173 38.77 -3.65 16.78
C GLN A 173 39.53 -2.32 16.98
N ARG A 174 38.92 -1.30 17.60
CA ARG A 174 39.59 -0.03 17.95
C ARG A 174 40.16 0.01 19.37
N LEU A 175 39.80 -0.95 20.22
CA LEU A 175 40.21 -1.01 21.63
C LEU A 175 41.26 -2.11 21.90
N GLY A 176 41.75 -2.78 20.85
CA GLY A 176 42.90 -3.68 20.89
C GLY A 176 43.96 -3.20 19.90
#